data_AF-A0A832SQP7-F1
#
_entry.id   AF-A0A832SQP7-F1
#
_cell.length_a   1.000
_cell.length_b   1.000
_cell.length_c   1.000
_cell.angle_alpha   90.00
_cell.angle_beta   90.00
_cell.angle_gamma   90.00
#
_symmetry.space_group_name_H-M   'P 1'
#
loop_
_entity.id
_entity.type
_entity.pdbx_description
1 polymer ?
#
loop_
_entity_poly.entity_id
_entity_poly.type
_entity_poly.pdbx_seq_one_letter_code
_entity_poly.pdbx_strand_id
1 'polypeptide(L)'
;MSKNFMQLNNLLRGATFFQHSGVSIVYVFMPILAQSLTRNIFEVGITIASFFLAQILSSLYFGRISDSRGVRLTFIRIGFISCAVMFGLHYFADSSLILLLVRLGAGVASGMMVPAMLAYTYESGKD
;
A
#
# COMPACT_ATOMS: atom_id res chain seq x y z
N MET A 1 -9.71 -20.60 -22.39
CA MET A 1 -9.61 -19.49 -21.41
C MET A 1 -10.84 -18.58 -21.56
N SER A 2 -11.68 -18.45 -20.53
CA SER A 2 -12.90 -17.62 -20.58
C SER A 2 -12.56 -16.13 -20.72
N LYS A 3 -13.31 -15.38 -21.53
CA LYS A 3 -13.11 -13.93 -21.77
C LYS A 3 -13.05 -13.12 -20.47
N ASN A 4 -13.80 -13.54 -19.45
CA ASN A 4 -13.84 -12.92 -18.12
C ASN A 4 -12.53 -13.10 -17.33
N PHE A 5 -11.85 -14.24 -17.50
CA PHE A 5 -10.59 -14.54 -16.82
C PHE A 5 -9.46 -13.62 -17.31
N MET A 6 -9.36 -13.47 -18.64
CA MET A 6 -8.37 -12.60 -19.27
C MET A 6 -8.59 -11.12 -18.87
N GLN A 7 -9.85 -10.68 -18.75
CA GLN A 7 -10.19 -9.34 -18.29
C GLN A 7 -9.78 -9.10 -16.82
N LEU A 8 -10.00 -10.07 -15.95
CA LEU A 8 -9.66 -9.93 -14.52
C LEU A 8 -8.15 -9.88 -14.27
N ASN A 9 -7.38 -10.69 -15.00
CA ASN A 9 -5.92 -10.67 -14.89
C ASN A 9 -5.33 -9.33 -15.38
N ASN A 10 -5.89 -8.77 -16.46
CA ASN A 10 -5.53 -7.43 -16.93
C ASN A 10 -5.87 -6.34 -15.92
N LEU A 11 -7.02 -6.45 -15.23
CA LEU A 11 -7.41 -5.52 -14.18
C LEU A 11 -6.41 -5.54 -13.03
N LEU A 12 -5.96 -6.72 -12.60
CA LEU A 12 -4.96 -6.86 -11.55
C LEU A 12 -3.59 -6.30 -11.93
N ARG A 13 -3.15 -6.50 -13.17
CA ARG A 13 -1.92 -5.87 -13.68
C ARG A 13 -2.02 -4.34 -13.62
N GLY A 14 -3.16 -3.79 -14.06
CA GLY A 14 -3.43 -2.36 -13.95
C GLY A 14 -3.44 -1.89 -12.49
N ALA A 15 -4.08 -2.64 -11.60
CA ALA A 15 -4.11 -2.35 -10.18
C ALA A 15 -2.69 -2.31 -9.58
N THR A 16 -1.87 -3.34 -9.81
CA THR A 16 -0.48 -3.39 -9.38
C THR A 16 0.32 -2.20 -9.90
N PHE A 17 0.14 -1.84 -11.17
CA PHE A 17 0.76 -0.64 -11.76
C PHE A 17 0.38 0.63 -10.99
N PHE A 18 -0.93 0.90 -10.81
CA PHE A 18 -1.38 2.09 -10.09
C PHE A 18 -0.91 2.14 -8.64
N GLN A 19 -0.86 1.00 -7.95
CA GLN A 19 -0.33 0.92 -6.59
C GLN A 19 1.14 1.34 -6.53
N HIS A 20 1.99 0.75 -7.38
CA HIS A 20 3.42 1.06 -7.37
C HIS A 20 3.71 2.48 -7.85
N SER A 21 2.98 2.97 -8.87
CA SER A 21 3.08 4.36 -9.32
C SER A 21 2.68 5.35 -8.22
N GLY A 22 1.56 5.11 -7.52
CA GLY A 22 1.11 5.96 -6.42
C GLY A 22 2.11 6.04 -5.27
N VAL A 23 2.64 4.89 -4.83
CA VAL A 23 3.68 4.84 -3.78
C VAL A 23 4.95 5.58 -4.23
N SER A 24 5.37 5.39 -5.48
CA SER A 24 6.60 6.00 -6.00
C SER A 24 6.51 7.52 -6.06
N ILE A 25 5.38 8.06 -6.53
CA ILE A 25 5.16 9.52 -6.59
C ILE A 25 5.26 10.10 -5.18
N VAL A 26 4.57 9.50 -4.20
CA VAL A 26 4.60 9.96 -2.81
C VAL A 26 6.02 9.88 -2.23
N TYR A 27 6.76 8.81 -2.53
CA TYR A 27 8.11 8.59 -2.02
C TYR A 27 9.10 9.68 -2.45
N VAL A 28 9.02 10.15 -3.71
CA VAL A 28 9.90 11.21 -4.24
C VAL A 28 9.73 12.53 -3.48
N PHE A 29 8.50 12.89 -3.12
CA PHE A 29 8.20 14.16 -2.46
C PHE A 29 8.18 14.07 -0.92
N MET A 30 8.12 12.87 -0.35
CA MET A 30 8.02 12.67 1.10
C MET A 30 9.12 13.38 1.91
N PRO A 31 10.41 13.38 1.50
CA PRO A 31 11.45 14.07 2.26
C PRO A 31 11.21 15.59 2.32
N ILE A 32 10.67 16.18 1.25
CA ILE A 32 10.37 17.62 1.18
C ILE A 32 9.19 17.93 2.10
N LEU A 33 8.12 17.12 2.04
CA LEU A 33 6.94 17.27 2.89
C LEU A 33 7.26 17.10 4.39
N ALA A 34 8.09 16.13 4.74
CA ALA A 34 8.48 15.92 6.14
C ALA A 34 9.35 17.09 6.65
N GLN A 35 10.29 17.58 5.84
CA GLN A 35 11.13 18.73 6.21
C GLN A 35 10.35 20.05 6.32
N SER A 36 9.20 20.19 5.65
CA SER A 36 8.34 21.37 5.86
C SER A 36 7.65 21.37 7.23
N LEU A 37 7.56 20.22 7.90
CA LEU A 37 6.88 20.05 9.20
C LEU A 37 7.83 19.93 10.39
N THR A 38 9.09 19.56 10.18
CA THR A 38 10.10 19.46 11.24
C THR A 38 11.50 19.79 10.74
N ARG A 39 12.33 20.39 11.60
CA ARG A 39 13.77 20.64 11.34
C ARG A 39 14.64 19.45 11.74
N ASN A 40 14.08 18.48 12.45
CA ASN A 40 14.80 17.33 12.95
C ASN A 40 14.94 16.24 11.87
N ILE A 41 16.16 16.05 11.38
CA ILE A 41 16.48 15.06 10.34
C ILE A 41 16.11 13.63 10.78
N PHE A 42 16.21 13.33 12.08
CA PHE A 42 15.87 12.02 12.61
C PHE A 42 14.37 11.72 12.50
N GLU A 43 13.51 12.71 12.78
CA GLU A 43 12.05 12.59 12.62
C GLU A 43 11.66 12.41 11.14
N VAL A 44 12.33 13.11 10.23
CA VAL A 44 12.14 12.93 8.79
C VAL A 44 12.45 11.49 8.38
N GLY A 45 13.60 10.96 8.84
CA GLY A 45 14.01 9.58 8.58
C GLY A 45 12.99 8.56 9.10
N ILE A 46 12.54 8.72 10.35
CA ILE A 46 11.50 7.87 10.94
C ILE A 46 10.20 7.94 10.13
N THR A 47 9.78 9.13 9.74
CA THR A 47 8.54 9.35 8.96
C THR A 47 8.59 8.62 7.62
N ILE A 48 9.71 8.68 6.91
CA ILE A 48 9.89 7.96 5.64
C ILE A 48 9.90 6.45 5.87
N ALA A 49 10.69 5.98 6.84
CA ALA A 49 10.89 4.56 7.14
C ALA A 49 9.62 3.88 7.67
N SER A 50 8.79 4.60 8.42
CA SER A 50 7.57 4.09 9.08
C SER A 50 6.62 3.38 8.10
N PHE A 51 6.49 3.88 6.87
CA PHE A 51 5.69 3.26 5.84
C PHE A 51 6.19 1.87 5.46
N PHE A 52 7.50 1.71 5.21
CA PHE A 52 8.05 0.41 4.82
C PHE A 52 8.01 -0.57 5.99
N LEU A 53 8.27 -0.09 7.22
CA LEU A 53 8.13 -0.90 8.42
C LEU A 53 6.70 -1.43 8.55
N ALA A 54 5.70 -0.56 8.49
CA ALA A 54 4.30 -0.94 8.55
C ALA A 54 3.90 -1.85 7.39
N GLN A 55 4.40 -1.60 6.17
CA GLN A 55 4.15 -2.43 5.00
C GLN A 55 4.68 -3.84 5.18
N ILE A 56 5.91 -4.02 5.67
CA ILE A 56 6.51 -5.33 5.92
C ILE A 56 5.70 -6.10 6.96
N LEU A 57 5.43 -5.48 8.12
CA LEU A 57 4.68 -6.12 9.21
C LEU A 57 3.26 -6.51 8.77
N SER A 58 2.59 -5.60 8.07
CA SER A 58 1.25 -5.82 7.53
C SER A 58 1.25 -6.93 6.48
N SER A 59 2.24 -6.97 5.59
CA SER A 59 2.35 -8.02 4.56
C SER A 59 2.49 -9.41 5.18
N LEU A 60 3.29 -9.55 6.23
CA LEU A 60 3.46 -10.82 6.95
C LEU A 60 2.16 -11.28 7.62
N TYR A 61 1.42 -10.33 8.21
CA TYR A 61 0.20 -10.62 8.95
C TYR A 61 -0.98 -10.93 8.00
N PHE A 62 -1.32 -9.99 7.11
CA PHE A 62 -2.49 -10.12 6.25
C PHE A 62 -2.28 -11.07 5.08
N GLY A 63 -1.04 -11.30 4.62
CA GLY A 63 -0.75 -12.32 3.62
C GLY A 63 -1.23 -13.70 4.08
N ARG A 64 -0.85 -14.10 5.30
CA ARG A 64 -1.28 -15.37 5.90
C ARG A 64 -2.80 -15.47 6.08
N ILE A 65 -3.43 -14.38 6.52
CA ILE A 65 -4.89 -14.36 6.72
C ILE A 65 -5.63 -14.47 5.40
N SER A 66 -5.20 -13.70 4.39
CA SER A 66 -5.77 -13.73 3.05
C SER A 66 -5.69 -15.12 2.44
N ASP A 67 -4.54 -15.78 2.55
CA ASP A 67 -4.35 -17.13 2.03
C ASP A 67 -5.20 -18.17 2.80
N SER A 68 -5.24 -18.11 4.13
CA SER A 68 -6.03 -19.06 4.94
C SER A 68 -7.54 -18.99 4.68
N ARG A 69 -8.06 -17.81 4.30
CA ARG A 69 -9.48 -17.57 4.07
C ARG A 69 -9.88 -17.64 2.60
N GLY A 70 -8.93 -17.71 1.67
CA GLY A 70 -9.20 -17.74 0.22
C GLY A 70 -9.86 -16.47 -0.35
N VAL A 71 -9.93 -15.36 0.39
CA VAL A 71 -10.67 -14.14 0.02
C VAL A 71 -9.77 -13.01 -0.50
N ARG A 72 -8.85 -13.34 -1.41
CA ARG A 72 -7.79 -12.44 -1.90
C ARG A 72 -8.29 -11.13 -2.51
N LEU A 73 -9.31 -11.22 -3.39
CA LEU A 73 -9.88 -10.03 -4.05
C LEU A 73 -10.47 -9.03 -3.05
N THR A 74 -11.02 -9.49 -1.94
CA THR A 74 -11.55 -8.62 -0.88
C THR A 74 -10.44 -7.84 -0.21
N PHE A 75 -9.32 -8.50 0.13
CA PHE A 75 -8.13 -7.83 0.67
C PHE A 75 -7.56 -6.79 -0.29
N ILE A 76 -7.54 -7.10 -1.60
CA ILE A 76 -7.08 -6.15 -2.62
C ILE A 76 -7.96 -4.91 -2.66
N ARG A 77 -9.29 -5.07 -2.69
CA ARG A 77 -10.23 -3.95 -2.73
C ARG A 77 -10.17 -3.07 -1.48
N ILE A 78 -10.15 -3.68 -0.29
CA ILE A 78 -10.05 -2.93 0.97
C ILE A 78 -8.70 -2.21 1.04
N GLY A 79 -7.63 -2.85 0.55
CA GLY A 79 -6.30 -2.27 0.46
C GLY A 79 -6.29 -1.00 -0.39
N PHE A 80 -6.87 -1.04 -1.59
CA PHE A 80 -6.97 0.13 -2.45
C PHE A 80 -7.76 1.28 -1.82
N ILE A 81 -8.93 0.99 -1.24
CA ILE A 81 -9.76 2.02 -0.60
C ILE A 81 -8.99 2.65 0.56
N SER A 82 -8.36 1.82 1.40
CA SER A 82 -7.55 2.28 2.52
C SER A 82 -6.35 3.10 2.06
N CYS A 83 -5.67 2.69 0.98
CA CYS A 83 -4.57 3.46 0.38
C CYS A 83 -5.06 4.82 -0.14
N ALA A 84 -6.18 4.87 -0.86
CA ALA A 84 -6.74 6.12 -1.37
C ALA A 84 -7.06 7.09 -0.23
N VAL A 85 -7.67 6.60 0.85
CA VAL A 85 -7.96 7.39 2.05
C VAL A 85 -6.67 7.89 2.70
N MET A 86 -5.71 6.98 2.97
CA MET A 86 -4.47 7.35 3.65
C MET A 86 -3.61 8.30 2.82
N PHE A 87 -3.53 8.12 1.50
CA PHE A 87 -2.84 9.07 0.63
C PHE A 87 -3.55 10.42 0.56
N GLY A 88 -4.89 10.45 0.55
CA GLY A 88 -5.65 11.69 0.68
C GLY A 88 -5.39 12.40 2.02
N LEU A 89 -5.28 11.65 3.12
CA LEU A 89 -5.00 12.20 4.45
C LEU A 89 -3.61 12.84 4.58
N HIS A 90 -2.66 12.55 3.70
CA HIS A 90 -1.35 13.24 3.70
C HIS A 90 -1.51 14.75 3.46
N TYR A 91 -2.55 15.16 2.71
CA TYR A 91 -2.82 16.58 2.47
C TYR A 91 -3.19 17.34 3.75
N PHE A 92 -3.86 16.69 4.69
CA PHE A 92 -4.30 17.27 5.96
C PHE A 92 -3.28 17.08 7.10
N ALA A 93 -2.10 16.55 6.79
CA ALA A 93 -1.09 16.25 7.79
C ALA A 93 -0.25 17.49 8.13
N ASP A 94 -0.80 18.38 8.95
CA ASP A 94 -0.17 19.66 9.32
C ASP A 94 0.88 19.55 10.45
N SER A 95 1.20 18.34 10.90
CA SER A 95 2.23 18.11 11.92
C SER A 95 3.02 16.84 11.66
N SER A 96 4.28 16.82 12.10
CA SER A 96 5.19 15.68 11.98
C SER A 96 4.57 14.38 12.53
N LEU A 97 3.89 14.45 13.69
CA LEU A 97 3.24 13.30 14.30
C LEU A 97 2.03 12.79 13.48
N ILE A 98 1.18 13.69 12.97
CA ILE A 98 0.05 13.28 12.13
C ILE A 98 0.56 12.65 10.84
N LEU A 99 1.58 13.25 10.22
CA LEU A 99 2.22 12.69 9.02
C LEU A 99 2.75 11.29 9.30
N LEU A 100 3.45 11.07 10.42
CA LEU A 100 3.92 9.75 10.84
C LEU A 100 2.79 8.72 10.96
N LEU A 101 1.67 9.08 11.61
CA LEU A 101 0.52 8.18 11.76
C LEU A 101 -0.12 7.84 10.42
N VAL A 102 -0.28 8.83 9.54
CA VAL A 102 -0.79 8.63 8.18
C VAL A 102 0.15 7.74 7.36
N ARG A 103 1.48 7.87 7.53
CA ARG A 103 2.48 7.02 6.89
C ARG A 103 2.40 5.57 7.34
N LEU A 104 2.24 5.33 8.64
CA LEU A 104 2.00 4.00 9.19
C LEU A 104 0.72 3.40 8.61
N GLY A 105 -0.38 4.16 8.59
CA GLY A 105 -1.66 3.72 8.03
C GLY A 105 -1.56 3.37 6.53
N ALA A 106 -0.88 4.21 5.74
CA ALA A 106 -0.62 3.95 4.32
C ALA A 106 0.23 2.69 4.12
N GLY A 107 1.22 2.47 4.98
CA GLY A 107 2.05 1.27 4.98
C GLY A 107 1.23 0.01 5.27
N VAL A 108 0.36 0.05 6.29
CA VAL A 108 -0.55 -1.06 6.61
C VAL A 108 -1.48 -1.38 5.42
N ALA A 109 -2.13 -0.35 4.86
CA ALA A 109 -3.02 -0.51 3.70
C ALA A 109 -2.30 -1.12 2.49
N SER A 110 -1.09 -0.64 2.20
CA SER A 110 -0.27 -1.16 1.10
C SER A 110 0.18 -2.60 1.35
N GLY A 111 0.65 -2.90 2.56
CA GLY A 111 1.15 -4.22 2.94
C GLY A 111 0.07 -5.29 2.93
N MET A 112 -1.18 -4.94 3.21
CA MET A 112 -2.31 -5.86 3.10
C MET A 112 -2.57 -6.32 1.66
N MET A 113 -2.28 -5.45 0.69
CA MET A 113 -2.65 -5.65 -0.70
C MET A 113 -1.61 -6.42 -1.51
N VAL A 114 -0.33 -6.12 -1.31
CA VAL A 114 0.80 -6.70 -2.07
C VAL A 114 0.80 -8.24 -2.09
N PRO A 115 0.75 -8.96 -0.95
CA PRO A 115 0.79 -10.42 -0.95
C PRO A 115 -0.46 -11.03 -1.60
N ALA A 116 -1.64 -10.40 -1.41
CA ALA A 116 -2.89 -10.87 -2.02
C ALA A 116 -2.86 -10.73 -3.55
N MET A 117 -2.31 -9.63 -4.09
CA MET A 117 -2.11 -9.44 -5.53
C MET A 117 -1.15 -10.48 -6.10
N LEU A 118 0.00 -10.69 -5.45
CA LEU A 118 1.01 -11.67 -5.90
C LEU A 118 0.43 -13.09 -5.94
N ALA A 119 -0.17 -13.55 -4.84
CA ALA A 119 -0.77 -14.87 -4.76
C ALA A 119 -1.88 -15.06 -5.82
N TYR A 120 -2.75 -14.07 -5.99
CA TYR A 120 -3.83 -14.16 -6.98
C TYR A 120 -3.31 -14.25 -8.40
N THR A 121 -2.29 -13.45 -8.77
CA THR A 121 -1.68 -13.52 -10.11
C THR A 121 -1.01 -14.85 -10.37
N TYR A 122 -0.38 -15.46 -9.35
CA TYR A 122 0.24 -16.78 -9.47
C TYR A 122 -0.79 -17.88 -9.70
N GLU A 123 -1.89 -17.87 -8.97
CA GLU A 123 -2.98 -18.84 -9.15
C GLU A 123 -3.70 -18.68 -10.48
N SER A 124 -3.95 -17.44 -10.89
CA SER A 124 -4.53 -17.12 -12.20
C SER A 124 -3.59 -17.41 -13.38
N GLY A 125 -2.36 -17.87 -13.13
CA GLY A 125 -1.44 -18.32 -14.18
C GLY A 125 -1.41 -19.83 -14.35
N LYS A 126 -2.04 -20.60 -13.46
CA LYS A 126 -2.04 -22.08 -13.48
C LYS A 126 -3.23 -22.69 -14.22
N ASP A 127 -4.25 -21.90 -14.52
CA ASP A 127 -5.46 -22.28 -15.27
C ASP A 127 -5.41 -21.83 -16.74
#